data_AF-A0A060C2Y5-F1
#
_entry.id   AF-A0A060C2Y5-F1
#
_cell.length_a   1.000
_cell.length_b   1.000
_cell.length_c   1.000
_cell.angle_alpha   90.00
_cell.angle_beta   90.00
_cell.angle_gamma   90.00
#
_symmetry.space_group_name_H-M   'P 1'
#
loop_
_entity.id
_entity.type
_entity.pdbx_description
1 polymer ?
#
loop_
_entity_poly.entity_id
_entity_poly.type
_entity_poly.pdbx_seq_one_letter_code
_entity_poly.pdbx_strand_id
1 'polypeptide(L)'
;MVPYRRNTFKGNLLFANDELSGKRFFFLKEAPCSSTQLHYTGADFVADFSDFMVVGLGAVASDIREDDWTRLYGCVTGIYTGGEREALPALRKYQKQLRLQTANKMR
;
A
#
# COMPACT_ATOMS: atom_id res chain seq x y z
N MET A 1 -26.28 -15.34 14.47
CA MET A 1 -25.59 -14.93 13.23
C MET A 1 -24.63 -13.82 13.61
N VAL A 2 -23.33 -14.08 13.62
CA VAL A 2 -22.33 -13.03 13.93
C VAL A 2 -22.23 -12.15 12.69
N PRO A 3 -22.41 -10.82 12.80
CA PRO A 3 -22.29 -9.94 11.65
C PRO A 3 -20.84 -9.96 11.17
N TYR A 4 -20.66 -10.38 9.93
CA TYR A 4 -19.37 -10.45 9.25
C TYR A 4 -18.83 -9.02 9.06
N ARG A 5 -17.89 -8.63 9.92
CA ARG A 5 -17.40 -7.25 9.98
C ARG A 5 -16.19 -7.12 9.05
N ARG A 6 -16.43 -6.70 7.80
CA ARG A 6 -15.34 -6.22 6.93
C ARG A 6 -14.71 -5.00 7.59
N ASN A 7 -13.44 -5.11 7.96
CA ASN A 7 -12.72 -4.01 8.55
C ASN A 7 -12.07 -3.19 7.44
N THR A 8 -12.55 -1.96 7.29
CA THR A 8 -11.98 -0.96 6.40
C THR A 8 -10.98 -0.11 7.16
N PHE A 9 -9.76 -0.01 6.66
CA PHE A 9 -8.70 0.81 7.22
C PHE A 9 -8.38 1.98 6.31
N LYS A 10 -8.05 3.13 6.91
CA LYS A 10 -7.66 4.36 6.22
C LYS A 10 -6.19 4.65 6.48
N GLY A 11 -5.48 5.14 5.48
CA GLY A 11 -4.07 5.50 5.58
C GLY A 11 -3.23 4.96 4.43
N ASN A 12 -1.96 5.36 4.41
CA ASN A 12 -1.00 4.94 3.37
C ASN A 12 -0.17 3.72 3.77
N LEU A 13 -0.13 3.35 5.05
CA LEU A 13 0.68 2.25 5.56
C LEU A 13 -0.18 1.35 6.44
N LEU A 14 -0.16 0.05 6.15
CA LEU A 14 -0.84 -0.98 6.92
C LEU A 14 0.19 -2.02 7.35
N PHE A 15 0.24 -2.31 8.66
CA PHE A 15 0.99 -3.44 9.21
C PHE A 15 0.04 -4.58 9.56
N ALA A 16 0.35 -5.78 9.08
CA ALA A 16 -0.36 -6.99 9.40
C ALA A 16 0.57 -7.95 10.13
N ASN A 17 0.11 -8.44 11.28
CA ASN A 17 0.87 -9.31 12.14
C ASN A 17 0.08 -10.58 12.40
N ASP A 18 0.70 -11.73 12.15
CA ASP A 18 0.21 -13.01 12.65
C ASP A 18 0.93 -13.32 13.97
N GLU A 19 0.18 -13.27 15.08
CA GLU A 19 0.70 -13.58 16.41
C GLU A 19 1.03 -15.07 16.59
N LEU A 20 0.40 -15.96 15.83
CA LEU A 20 0.56 -17.40 15.95
C LEU A 20 1.84 -17.88 15.26
N SER A 21 2.08 -17.45 14.02
CA SER A 21 3.28 -17.83 13.26
C SER A 21 4.46 -16.86 13.40
N GLY A 22 4.22 -15.68 13.98
CA GLY A 22 5.22 -14.61 14.08
C GLY A 22 5.58 -13.97 12.72
N LYS A 23 4.87 -14.32 11.64
CA LYS A 23 5.05 -13.73 10.31
C LYS A 23 4.35 -12.40 10.23
N ARG A 24 5.00 -11.43 9.59
CA ARG A 24 4.50 -10.07 9.49
C ARG A 24 4.76 -9.52 8.10
N PHE A 25 3.83 -8.70 7.63
CA PHE A 25 3.96 -8.00 6.37
C PHE A 25 3.36 -6.60 6.46
N PHE A 26 3.76 -5.73 5.55
CA PHE A 26 3.21 -4.39 5.43
C PHE A 26 2.78 -4.11 4.00
N PHE A 27 1.76 -3.26 3.88
CA PHE A 27 1.39 -2.63 2.63
C PHE A 27 1.65 -1.13 2.70
N LEU A 28 2.32 -0.61 1.68
CA LEU A 28 2.50 0.83 1.48
C LEU A 28 1.79 1.23 0.20
N LYS A 29 0.81 2.13 0.32
CA LYS A 29 0.15 2.78 -0.81
C LYS A 29 0.95 4.03 -1.18
N GLU A 30 1.58 3.98 -2.33
CA GLU A 30 2.40 5.06 -2.86
C GLU A 30 1.57 5.96 -3.76
N ALA A 31 1.48 7.24 -3.41
CA ALA A 31 0.78 8.21 -4.23
C ALA A 31 1.69 8.69 -5.38
N PRO A 32 1.25 8.62 -6.64
CA PRO A 32 1.89 9.35 -7.74
C PRO A 32 1.46 10.82 -7.79
N CYS A 33 0.35 11.16 -7.13
CA CYS A 33 -0.30 12.46 -7.22
C CYS A 33 -0.50 13.05 -5.82
N SER A 34 -0.10 14.32 -5.70
CA SER A 34 -0.38 15.24 -4.60
C SER A 34 -1.71 14.97 -3.90
N SER A 35 -1.65 14.85 -2.55
CA SER A 35 -2.66 14.95 -1.47
C SER A 35 -4.14 14.58 -1.64
N THR A 36 -4.66 14.40 -2.86
CA THR A 36 -6.04 14.06 -3.17
C THR A 36 -6.05 12.77 -3.97
N GLN A 37 -6.47 11.66 -3.34
CA GLN A 37 -6.84 10.47 -4.09
C GLN A 37 -8.00 10.85 -5.01
N LEU A 38 -7.76 10.82 -6.33
CA LEU A 38 -8.70 11.29 -7.37
C LEU A 38 -10.08 10.66 -7.22
N HIS A 39 -10.12 9.39 -6.79
CA HIS A 39 -11.34 8.71 -6.37
C HIS A 39 -11.15 7.98 -5.03
N TYR A 40 -11.39 8.67 -3.91
CA TYR A 40 -11.35 8.08 -2.56
C TYR A 40 -12.70 7.45 -2.20
N THR A 41 -12.76 6.12 -2.15
CA THR A 41 -13.99 5.38 -1.79
C THR A 41 -14.24 5.27 -0.29
N GLY A 42 -13.46 5.97 0.54
CA GLY A 42 -13.62 5.98 2.01
C GLY A 42 -12.83 4.91 2.77
N ALA A 43 -12.02 4.11 2.07
CA ALA A 43 -11.12 3.11 2.64
C ALA A 43 -9.88 2.93 1.75
N ASP A 44 -8.75 2.58 2.35
CA ASP A 44 -7.49 2.28 1.65
C ASP A 44 -7.16 0.80 1.65
N PHE A 45 -7.57 0.10 2.71
CA PHE A 45 -7.39 -1.33 2.85
C PHE A 45 -8.68 -1.95 3.38
N VAL A 46 -8.98 -3.16 2.91
CA VAL A 46 -10.03 -4.02 3.44
C VAL A 46 -9.34 -5.27 3.94
N ALA A 47 -9.48 -5.55 5.23
CA ALA A 47 -9.09 -6.84 5.78
C ALA A 47 -10.34 -7.64 6.12
N ASP A 48 -10.28 -8.91 5.75
CA ASP A 48 -11.26 -9.92 6.03
C ASP A 48 -10.58 -11.15 6.63
N PHE A 49 -11.37 -12.09 7.16
CA PHE A 49 -10.83 -13.24 7.92
C PHE A 49 -9.86 -14.11 7.09
N SER A 50 -9.99 -14.11 5.77
CA SER A 50 -9.11 -14.85 4.85
C SER A 50 -8.35 -13.96 3.87
N ASP A 51 -8.78 -12.72 3.66
CA ASP A 51 -8.34 -11.91 2.53
C ASP A 51 -7.91 -10.50 2.97
N PHE A 52 -6.80 -10.03 2.39
CA PHE A 52 -6.36 -8.65 2.49
C PHE A 52 -6.41 -8.02 1.11
N MET A 53 -7.18 -6.94 0.99
CA MET A 53 -7.39 -6.24 -0.26
C MET A 53 -6.95 -4.78 -0.12
N VAL A 54 -6.28 -4.27 -1.15
CA VAL A 54 -5.94 -2.86 -1.27
C VAL A 54 -7.04 -2.19 -2.09
N VAL A 55 -7.67 -1.17 -1.51
CA VAL A 55 -8.81 -0.48 -2.13
C VAL A 55 -8.27 0.49 -3.17
N GLY A 56 -8.28 0.00 -4.42
CA GLY A 56 -8.18 0.73 -5.69
C GLY A 56 -6.95 1.63 -5.88
N LEU A 57 -6.47 1.71 -7.13
CA LEU A 57 -5.44 2.67 -7.52
C LEU A 57 -5.96 4.13 -7.55
N GLY A 58 -7.16 4.39 -7.01
CA GLY A 58 -7.78 5.71 -6.93
C GLY A 58 -8.12 6.34 -8.28
N ALA A 59 -8.25 5.54 -9.35
CA ALA A 59 -8.44 6.00 -10.71
C ALA A 59 -9.82 5.61 -11.27
N VAL A 60 -10.43 6.52 -12.00
CA VAL A 60 -11.61 6.26 -12.83
C VAL A 60 -11.24 6.35 -14.31
N ALA A 61 -12.10 5.84 -15.20
CA ALA A 61 -11.83 5.82 -16.65
C ALA A 61 -11.54 7.23 -17.20
N SER A 62 -12.13 8.28 -16.63
CA SER A 62 -11.89 9.68 -17.01
C SER A 62 -10.51 10.20 -16.62
N ASP A 63 -9.80 9.54 -15.70
CA ASP A 63 -8.44 9.92 -15.33
C ASP A 63 -7.41 9.41 -16.35
N ILE A 64 -7.78 8.41 -17.16
CA ILE A 64 -6.90 7.79 -18.16
C ILE A 64 -6.93 8.62 -19.43
N ARG A 65 -5.80 9.25 -19.75
CA ARG A 65 -5.60 9.94 -21.04
C ARG A 65 -5.29 8.93 -22.13
N GLU A 66 -5.95 9.05 -23.28
CA GLU A 66 -5.70 8.17 -24.44
C GLU A 66 -4.30 8.42 -25.05
N ASP A 67 -3.82 9.66 -24.96
CA ASP A 67 -2.57 10.10 -25.60
C ASP A 67 -1.34 10.07 -24.67
N ASP A 68 -1.50 9.77 -23.37
CA ASP A 68 -0.42 9.90 -22.39
C ASP A 68 -0.51 8.90 -21.22
N TRP A 69 0.65 8.54 -20.67
CA TRP A 69 0.74 7.63 -19.53
C TRP A 69 0.23 8.31 -18.26
N THR A 70 -0.93 7.87 -17.78
CA THR A 70 -1.50 8.34 -16.52
C THR A 70 -0.87 7.59 -15.35
N ARG A 71 -0.17 8.30 -14.47
CA ARG A 71 0.49 7.70 -13.30
C ARG A 71 -0.54 7.43 -12.19
N LEU A 72 -0.70 6.16 -11.80
CA LEU A 72 -1.67 5.71 -10.80
C LEU A 72 -1.02 5.30 -9.46
N TYR A 73 -1.83 5.18 -8.41
CA TYR A 73 -1.37 4.78 -7.09
C TYR A 73 -0.65 3.44 -7.17
N GLY A 74 0.55 3.36 -6.61
CA GLY A 74 1.29 2.11 -6.46
C GLY A 74 0.93 1.44 -5.14
N CYS A 75 1.04 0.11 -5.09
CA CYS A 75 1.05 -0.60 -3.82
C CYS A 75 2.30 -1.47 -3.72
N VAL A 76 2.91 -1.42 -2.55
CA VAL A 76 4.13 -2.15 -2.21
C VAL A 76 3.81 -3.10 -1.09
N THR A 77 4.23 -4.34 -1.24
CA THR A 77 4.15 -5.35 -0.17
C THR A 77 5.55 -5.68 0.30
N GLY A 78 5.77 -5.67 1.61
CA GLY A 78 7.04 -6.08 2.21
C GLY A 78 6.82 -7.04 3.36
N ILE A 79 7.73 -8.02 3.50
CA ILE A 79 7.71 -9.00 4.58
C ILE A 79 8.84 -8.65 5.56
N TYR A 80 8.57 -8.80 6.86
CA TYR A 80 9.57 -8.61 7.89
C TYR A 80 9.36 -9.57 9.05
N THR A 81 10.42 -9.75 9.85
CA THR A 81 10.43 -10.55 11.07
C THR A 81 10.83 -9.66 12.24
N GLY A 82 10.33 -9.95 13.44
CA GLY A 82 10.51 -9.11 14.63
C GLY A 82 9.27 -8.29 14.99
N GLY A 83 9.43 -7.23 15.78
CA GLY A 83 8.35 -6.32 16.16
C GLY A 83 8.18 -5.13 15.23
N GLU A 84 7.43 -4.13 15.70
CA GLU A 84 7.21 -2.87 14.98
C GLU A 84 8.51 -2.11 14.68
N ARG A 85 9.49 -2.24 15.58
CA ARG A 85 10.82 -1.62 15.43
C ARG A 85 11.58 -2.15 14.23
N GLU A 86 11.37 -3.40 13.84
CA GLU A 86 12.01 -4.07 12.71
C GLU A 86 11.29 -3.79 11.38
N ALA A 87 10.01 -3.41 11.45
CA ALA A 87 9.23 -2.98 10.31
C ALA A 87 9.77 -1.66 9.70
N LEU A 88 10.18 -0.71 10.55
CA LEU A 88 10.71 0.59 10.12
C LEU A 88 12.03 0.48 9.33
N PRO A 89 13.04 -0.33 9.73
CA PRO A 89 14.21 -0.66 8.91
C PRO A 89 13.86 -1.28 7.57
N ALA A 90 12.88 -2.19 7.52
CA ALA A 90 12.46 -2.82 6.27
C ALA A 90 11.85 -1.78 5.30
N LEU A 91 10.97 -0.92 5.82
CA LEU A 91 10.41 0.21 5.07
C LEU A 91 11.50 1.19 4.61
N ARG A 92 12.44 1.52 5.49
CA ARG A 92 13.57 2.41 5.17
C ARG A 92 14.51 1.81 4.13
N LYS A 93 14.73 0.49 4.16
CA LYS A 93 15.50 -0.23 3.14
C LYS A 93 14.81 -0.11 1.78
N TYR A 94 13.50 -0.33 1.73
CA TYR A 94 12.71 -0.13 0.52
C TYR A 94 12.84 1.30 -0.03
N GLN A 95 12.62 2.32 0.80
CA GLN A 95 12.75 3.73 0.39
C GLN A 95 14.15 4.08 -0.12
N LYS A 96 15.21 3.53 0.50
CA LYS A 96 16.59 3.72 0.03
C LYS A 96 16.83 3.08 -1.35
N GLN A 97 16.30 1.88 -1.57
CA GLN A 97 16.42 1.18 -2.85
C GLN A 97 15.71 1.95 -3.98
N LEU A 98 14.50 2.47 -3.73
CA LEU A 98 13.80 3.34 -4.68
C LEU A 98 14.62 4.55 -5.09
N ARG A 99 15.27 5.23 -4.14
CA ARG A 99 16.13 6.40 -4.44
C ARG A 99 17.30 6.03 -5.33
N LEU A 100 17.94 4.89 -5.08
CA LEU A 100 19.06 4.40 -5.91
C LEU A 100 18.60 4.02 -7.32
N GLN A 101 17.46 3.32 -7.44
CA GLN A 101 16.88 2.96 -8.73
C GLN A 101 16.48 4.20 -9.54
N THR A 102 15.93 5.21 -8.89
CA THR A 102 15.57 6.49 -9.54
C THR A 102 16.82 7.23 -10.02
N ALA A 103 17.88 7.27 -9.21
CA ALA A 103 19.16 7.87 -9.60
C ALA A 103 19.82 7.14 -10.78
N ASN A 104 19.74 5.81 -10.83
CA ASN A 104 20.27 5.02 -11.94
C ASN A 104 19.45 5.15 -13.23
N LYS A 105 18.15 5.43 -13.15
CA LYS A 105 17.30 5.69 -14.34
C LYS A 105 17.60 7.02 -15.04
N MET A 106 18.33 7.93 -14.38
CA MET A 106 18.73 9.25 -14.92
C MET A 106 20.14 9.27 -15.53
N ARG A 107 20.83 8.12 -15.56
CA ARG A 107 22.09 7.90 -16.29
C ARG A 107 21.83 7.12 -17.56
#